data_AF-A0A8T6BJE2-F1
#
_entry.id   AF-A0A8T6BJE2-F1
#
_cell.length_a   1.000
_cell.length_b   1.000
_cell.length_c   1.000
_cell.angle_alpha   90.00
_cell.angle_beta   90.00
_cell.angle_gamma   90.00
#
_symmetry.space_group_name_H-M   'P 1'
#
loop_
_entity.id
_entity.type
_entity.pdbx_description
1 polymer ?
#
loop_
_entity_poly.entity_id
_entity_poly.type
_entity_poly.pdbx_seq_one_letter_code
_entity_poly.pdbx_strand_id
1 'polypeptide(L)' 'MAEKFIKHTGLVVPLDAANVDTDAIIPKQFLQKVTRTGFGAHLFNDWRFL' A
#
# COMPACT_ATOMS: atom_id res chain seq x y z
N MET A 1 -4.08 -16.73 -10.20
CA MET A 1 -5.51 -16.92 -9.89
C MET A 1 -5.77 -16.25 -8.56
N ALA A 2 -6.92 -15.60 -8.35
CA ALA A 2 -7.21 -15.00 -7.04
C ALA A 2 -7.43 -16.11 -6.00
N GLU A 3 -6.85 -15.97 -4.81
CA GLU A 3 -7.08 -16.89 -3.71
C GLU A 3 -8.50 -16.70 -3.15
N LYS A 4 -9.15 -17.80 -2.77
CA LYS A 4 -10.50 -17.76 -2.19
C LYS A 4 -10.42 -17.22 -0.76
N PHE A 5 -11.06 -16.08 -0.52
CA PHE A 5 -11.17 -15.49 0.82
C PHE A 5 -12.31 -16.15 1.61
N ILE A 6 -12.01 -16.77 2.76
CA ILE A 6 -13.02 -17.40 3.65
C ILE A 6 -12.93 -16.78 5.05
N LYS A 7 -11.75 -16.81 5.65
CA LYS A 7 -11.45 -16.22 6.95
C LYS A 7 -9.96 -15.87 7.00
N HIS A 8 -9.63 -14.72 7.57
CA HIS A 8 -8.26 -14.29 7.82
C HIS A 8 -8.12 -13.87 9.28
N THR A 9 -6.98 -14.19 9.89
CA THR A 9 -6.61 -13.74 11.24
C THR A 9 -5.18 -13.26 11.16
N GLY A 10 -4.93 -12.05 11.63
CA GLY A 10 -3.64 -11.38 11.47
C GLY A 10 -3.55 -10.14 12.35
N LEU A 11 -2.37 -9.56 12.37
CA LEU A 11 -2.10 -8.32 13.09
C LEU A 11 -2.83 -7.15 12.40
N VAL A 12 -3.47 -6.30 13.20
CA VAL A 12 -4.09 -5.06 12.72
C VAL A 12 -3.18 -3.88 12.99
N VAL A 13 -3.24 -2.87 12.13
CA VAL A 13 -2.52 -1.60 12.28
C VAL A 13 -3.54 -0.47 12.17
N PRO A 14 -3.79 0.31 13.25
CA PRO A 14 -4.64 1.48 13.16
C PRO A 14 -3.94 2.61 12.39
N LEU A 15 -4.70 3.32 11.56
CA LEU A 15 -4.25 4.48 10.80
C LEU A 15 -5.25 5.61 11.03
N ASP A 16 -4.90 6.57 11.89
CA ASP A 16 -5.76 7.71 12.23
C ASP A 16 -5.59 8.84 11.21
N ALA A 17 -6.10 8.61 10.00
CA ALA A 17 -6.08 9.57 8.91
C ALA A 17 -7.40 9.50 8.12
N ALA A 18 -8.05 10.66 7.97
CA ALA A 18 -9.17 10.80 7.05
C ALA A 18 -8.67 11.17 5.64
N ASN A 19 -9.46 10.85 4.62
CA ASN A 19 -9.18 11.24 3.22
C ASN A 19 -7.82 10.75 2.69
N VAL A 20 -7.43 9.51 3.02
CA VAL A 20 -6.22 8.88 2.46
C VAL A 20 -6.36 8.76 0.94
N ASP A 21 -5.61 9.56 0.19
CA ASP A 21 -5.66 9.61 -1.27
C ASP A 21 -4.69 8.61 -1.94
N THR A 22 -4.70 8.58 -3.28
CA THR A 22 -3.88 7.63 -4.05
C THR A 22 -2.39 7.90 -3.95
N ASP A 23 -1.99 9.17 -3.86
CA ASP A 23 -0.56 9.53 -3.74
C ASP A 23 -0.06 9.21 -2.32
N ALA A 24 -0.90 9.36 -1.30
CA ALA A 24 -0.60 8.93 0.07
C ALA A 24 -0.38 7.40 0.15
N ILE A 25 -1.21 6.60 -0.53
CA ILE A 25 -1.04 5.14 -0.59
C ILE A 25 0.25 4.79 -1.33
N ILE A 26 0.45 5.35 -2.52
CA ILE A 26 1.66 5.14 -3.31
C ILE A 26 1.94 6.36 -4.19
N PRO A 27 3.05 7.09 -3.94
CA PRO A 27 3.37 8.27 -4.73
C PRO A 27 3.62 7.95 -6.21
N LYS A 28 3.10 8.82 -7.09
CA LYS A 28 3.18 8.65 -8.56
C LYS A 28 4.59 8.39 -9.13
N GLN A 29 5.66 8.86 -8.47
CA GLN A 29 7.04 8.62 -8.94
C GLN A 29 7.39 7.13 -9.01
N PHE A 30 6.73 6.29 -8.20
CA PHE A 30 6.97 4.85 -8.20
C PHE A 30 6.19 4.10 -9.28
N LEU A 31 5.22 4.75 -9.94
CA LEU A 31 4.33 4.15 -10.95
C LEU A 31 4.95 4.10 -12.36
N GLN A 32 6.19 4.55 -12.52
CA GLN A 32 6.92 4.51 -13.80
C GLN A 32 7.51 3.12 -14.10
N LYS A 33 7.45 2.20 -13.14
CA LYS A 33 8.00 0.83 -13.29
C LYS A 33 7.13 0.01 -14.25
N VAL A 34 7.80 -0.65 -15.21
CA VAL A 34 7.17 -1.61 -16.14
C VAL A 34 6.92 -2.99 -15.52
N THR A 35 7.52 -3.25 -14.36
CA THR A 35 7.38 -4.52 -13.62
C THR A 35 6.15 -4.49 -12.73
N ARG A 36 5.46 -5.63 -12.59
CA ARG A 36 4.23 -5.77 -11.78
C ARG A 36 4.48 -6.05 -10.29
N THR A 37 5.75 -6.15 -9.87
CA THR A 37 6.15 -6.56 -8.52
C THR A 37 6.95 -5.47 -7.81
N GLY A 38 7.10 -5.58 -6.48
CA GLY A 38 8.00 -4.72 -5.70
C GLY A 38 7.41 -3.39 -5.23
N PHE A 39 6.11 -3.12 -5.44
CA PHE A 39 5.47 -1.88 -5.00
C PHE A 39 5.24 -1.79 -3.49
N GLY A 40 5.20 -2.92 -2.77
CA GLY A 40 4.97 -2.92 -1.32
C GLY A 40 6.04 -2.18 -0.50
N ALA A 41 7.27 -2.07 -1.03
CA ALA A 41 8.34 -1.27 -0.40
C ALA A 41 8.05 0.24 -0.42
N HIS A 42 7.18 0.69 -1.32
CA HIS A 42 6.82 2.08 -1.54
C HIS A 42 5.43 2.45 -0.96
N LEU A 43 4.78 1.51 -0.26
CA LEU A 43 3.50 1.75 0.42
C LEU A 43 3.67 2.84 1.50
N PHE A 44 2.83 3.87 1.47
CA PHE A 44 2.86 5.01 2.39
C PHE A 44 4.24 5.67 2.50
N ASN A 45 4.98 5.78 1.38
CA ASN A 45 6.39 6.20 1.39
C ASN A 45 6.60 7.54 2.11
N ASP A 46 5.78 8.54 1.78
CA ASP A 46 5.89 9.89 2.32
C ASP A 46 5.55 9.96 3.81
N TRP A 47 4.76 9.03 4.36
CA TRP A 47 4.46 8.96 5.80
C TRP A 47 5.44 8.07 6.57
N ARG A 48 6.08 7.12 5.88
CA ARG A 48 6.93 6.10 6.49
C ARG A 48 8.39 6.55 6.63
N PHE A 49 8.87 7.43 5.75
CA PHE A 49 10.30 7.74 5.62
C PHE A 49 10.64 9.24 5.66
N LEU A 50 9.66 10.14 5.69
CA LEU A 50 9.84 11.58 5.90
C LEU A 50 9.43 11.94 7.34
#